data_AF-A0A2V6B8A0-F1
#
_entry.id   AF-A0A2V6B8A0-F1
#
_cell.length_a   1.000
_cell.length_b   1.000
_cell.length_c   1.000
_cell.angle_alpha   90.00
_cell.angle_beta   90.00
_cell.angle_gamma   90.00
#
_symmetry.space_group_name_H-M   'P 1'
#
loop_
_entity.id
_entity.type
_entity.pdbx_description
1 polymer ?
#
loop_
_entity_poly.entity_id
_entity_poly.type
_entity_poly.pdbx_seq_one_letter_code
_entity_poly.pdbx_strand_id
1 'polypeptide(L)'
;MSRFALANLCGLVFGTLTVLSMLPMSFPDKRAALLGAFFNRFAIGFVVILIDIPCSGWLIGLTIGILLSLPPAIITKVFMPILGIGAVGGVIIGLIRAKFVG
;
A
#
# COMPACT_ATOMS: atom_id res chain seq x y z
N MET A 1 15.18 -14.69 1.21
CA MET A 1 13.90 -14.59 1.98
C MET A 1 12.79 -15.22 1.16
N SER A 2 11.78 -15.83 1.79
CA SER A 2 10.62 -16.33 1.04
C SER A 2 9.76 -15.17 0.53
N ARG A 3 9.08 -15.34 -0.61
CA ARG A 3 8.14 -14.34 -1.17
C ARG A 3 7.11 -13.91 -0.13
N PHE A 4 6.62 -14.86 0.65
CA PHE A 4 5.67 -14.62 1.74
C PHE A 4 6.26 -13.75 2.86
N ALA A 5 7.51 -14.01 3.28
CA ALA A 5 8.16 -13.18 4.30
C ALA A 5 8.38 -11.73 3.82
N LEU A 6 8.79 -11.57 2.55
CA LEU A 6 8.97 -10.25 1.96
C LEU A 6 7.63 -9.50 1.83
N ALA A 7 6.56 -10.19 1.43
CA ALA A 7 5.22 -9.62 1.33
C ALA A 7 4.73 -9.07 2.68
N ASN A 8 4.89 -9.86 3.75
CA ASN A 8 4.54 -9.43 5.10
C ASN A 8 5.40 -8.23 5.55
N LEU A 9 6.71 -8.25 5.28
CA LEU A 9 7.60 -7.15 5.64
C LEU A 9 7.22 -5.84 4.93
N CYS A 10 7.04 -5.87 3.60
CA CYS A 10 6.65 -4.70 2.83
C CYS A 10 5.27 -4.18 3.26
N GLY A 11 4.31 -5.07 3.49
CA GLY A 11 2.98 -4.70 4.00
C GLY A 11 3.05 -4.06 5.39
N LEU A 12 3.78 -4.65 6.33
CA LEU A 12 3.94 -4.13 7.69
C LEU A 12 4.60 -2.75 7.69
N VAL A 13 5.70 -2.58 6.95
CA VAL A 13 6.41 -1.31 6.87
C VAL A 13 5.50 -0.23 6.28
N PHE A 14 4.80 -0.53 5.17
CA PHE A 14 3.95 0.48 4.54
C PHE A 14 2.72 0.83 5.38
N GLY A 15 2.10 -0.18 6.00
CA GLY A 15 1.00 0.00 6.96
C GLY A 15 1.39 0.85 8.16
N THR A 16 2.49 0.51 8.81
CA THR A 16 2.96 1.22 10.02
C THR A 16 3.35 2.67 9.71
N LEU A 17 4.11 2.93 8.64
CA LEU A 17 4.46 4.29 8.24
C LEU A 17 3.23 5.17 7.99
N THR A 18 2.15 4.59 7.46
CA THR A 18 0.90 5.31 7.21
C THR A 18 0.13 5.61 8.48
N VAL A 19 0.07 4.65 9.42
CA VAL A 19 -0.53 4.90 10.73
C VAL A 19 0.23 6.02 11.45
N LEU A 20 1.57 5.97 11.43
CA LEU A 20 2.42 6.97 12.07
C LEU A 20 2.18 8.38 11.51
N SER A 21 2.03 8.53 10.19
CA SER A 21 1.74 9.84 9.58
C SER A 21 0.34 10.36 9.89
N MET A 22 -0.60 9.48 10.24
CA MET A 22 -1.98 9.83 10.60
C MET A 22 -2.20 10.04 12.11
N LEU A 23 -1.24 9.69 12.97
CA LEU A 23 -1.33 9.91 14.42
C LEU A 23 -1.62 11.37 14.84
N PRO A 24 -1.00 12.41 14.24
CA PRO A 24 -1.29 13.79 14.62
C PRO A 24 -2.65 14.30 14.10
N MET A 25 -3.32 13.56 13.21
CA MET A 25 -4.60 13.99 12.63
C MET A 25 -5.79 13.66 13.56
N SER A 26 -6.84 14.48 13.45
CA SER A 26 -8.11 14.31 14.15
C SER A 26 -9.12 13.61 13.27
N PHE A 27 -9.73 12.54 13.79
CA PHE A 27 -10.78 11.78 13.11
C PHE A 27 -11.96 11.56 14.06
N PRO A 28 -13.21 11.58 13.56
CA PRO A 28 -14.39 11.24 14.35
C PRO A 28 -14.31 9.82 14.97
N ASP A 29 -13.85 8.84 14.17
CA ASP A 29 -13.50 7.50 14.63
C ASP A 29 -12.03 7.21 14.27
N LYS A 30 -11.14 7.56 15.19
CA LYS A 30 -9.69 7.41 15.01
C LYS A 30 -9.27 5.95 14.90
N ARG A 31 -9.94 5.03 15.60
CA ARG A 31 -9.56 3.60 15.56
C ARG A 31 -9.89 3.02 14.20
N ALA A 32 -11.11 3.24 13.69
CA ALA A 32 -11.49 2.78 12.37
C ALA A 32 -10.61 3.39 11.27
N ALA A 33 -10.31 4.69 11.37
CA ALA A 33 -9.46 5.38 10.39
C ALA A 33 -8.03 4.81 10.33
N LEU A 34 -7.39 4.61 11.49
CA LEU A 34 -6.03 4.07 11.56
C LEU A 34 -5.98 2.60 11.10
N LEU A 35 -6.93 1.76 11.52
CA LEU A 35 -6.98 0.36 11.09
C LEU A 35 -7.27 0.25 9.58
N GLY A 36 -8.23 1.02 9.07
CA GLY A 36 -8.54 1.06 7.65
C GLY A 36 -7.34 1.50 6.81
N ALA A 37 -6.63 2.54 7.23
CA ALA A 37 -5.41 2.99 6.57
C ALA A 37 -4.30 1.94 6.64
N PHE A 38 -4.08 1.32 7.81
CA PHE A 38 -3.08 0.26 7.97
C PHE A 38 -3.33 -0.91 7.02
N PHE A 39 -4.53 -1.51 7.06
CA PHE A 39 -4.84 -2.69 6.26
C PHE A 39 -4.86 -2.38 4.77
N ASN A 40 -5.27 -1.19 4.37
CA ASN A 40 -5.19 -0.77 2.98
C ASN A 40 -3.74 -0.75 2.47
N ARG A 41 -2.82 -0.16 3.24
CA ARG A 41 -1.40 -0.08 2.85
C ARG A 41 -0.66 -1.40 3.02
N PHE A 42 -1.03 -2.19 4.03
CA PHE A 42 -0.57 -3.56 4.17
C PHE A 42 -0.95 -4.40 2.95
N ALA A 43 -2.21 -4.33 2.52
CA ALA A 43 -2.70 -5.06 1.36
C ALA A 43 -1.94 -4.71 0.08
N ILE A 44 -1.62 -3.42 -0.14
CA ILE A 44 -0.76 -3.00 -1.27
C ILE A 44 0.59 -3.73 -1.21
N GLY A 45 1.29 -3.68 -0.08
CA GLY A 45 2.60 -4.31 0.04
C GLY A 45 2.56 -5.84 -0.08
N PHE A 46 1.53 -6.46 0.50
CA PHE A 46 1.36 -7.90 0.49
C PHE A 46 1.03 -8.43 -0.92
N VAL A 47 0.04 -7.82 -1.59
CA VAL A 47 -0.42 -8.26 -2.91
C VAL A 47 0.63 -8.00 -3.97
N VAL A 48 1.28 -6.83 -3.97
CA VAL A 48 2.30 -6.50 -5.00
C VAL A 48 3.45 -7.52 -5.01
N ILE A 49 3.88 -8.02 -3.85
CA ILE A 49 4.97 -9.00 -3.78
C ILE A 49 4.52 -10.40 -4.23
N LEU A 50 3.30 -10.81 -3.88
CA LEU A 50 2.81 -12.18 -4.14
C LEU A 50 2.24 -12.37 -5.54
N ILE A 51 1.77 -11.31 -6.18
CA ILE A 51 1.15 -11.41 -7.50
C ILE A 51 2.19 -11.75 -8.56
N ASP A 52 1.87 -12.73 -9.40
CA ASP A 52 2.73 -13.20 -10.48
C ASP A 52 2.07 -12.94 -11.83
N ILE A 53 2.37 -11.77 -12.39
CA ILE A 53 1.88 -11.33 -13.70
C ILE A 53 3.12 -11.01 -14.55
N PRO A 54 3.14 -11.36 -15.85
CA PRO A 54 4.22 -11.05 -16.77
C PRO A 54 4.25 -9.56 -17.15
N CYS A 55 4.38 -8.69 -16.15
CA CYS A 55 4.46 -7.24 -16.26
C CYS A 55 5.64 -6.72 -15.44
N SER A 56 6.10 -5.50 -15.75
CA SER A 56 7.14 -4.86 -14.95
C SER A 56 6.65 -4.63 -13.52
N GLY A 57 7.52 -4.86 -12.52
CA GLY A 57 7.16 -4.77 -11.11
C GLY A 57 6.60 -3.40 -10.72
N TRP A 58 7.13 -2.30 -11.29
CA TRP A 58 6.63 -0.94 -11.02
C TRP A 58 5.21 -0.72 -11.55
N LEU A 59 4.85 -1.32 -12.69
CA LEU A 59 3.50 -1.24 -13.29
C LEU A 59 2.49 -1.97 -12.43
N ILE A 60 2.85 -3.17 -11.95
CA ILE A 60 2.04 -3.93 -10.99
C ILE A 60 1.84 -3.09 -9.72
N GLY A 61 2.94 -2.56 -9.18
CA GLY A 61 2.94 -1.69 -8.00
C GLY A 61 2.03 -0.48 -8.14
N LEU A 62 2.16 0.27 -9.24
CA LEU A 62 1.35 1.44 -9.55
C LEU A 62 -0.14 1.07 -9.63
N THR A 63 -0.44 0.00 -10.38
CA THR A 63 -1.82 -0.43 -10.64
C THR A 63 -2.52 -0.86 -9.36
N ILE A 64 -1.89 -1.76 -8.59
CA ILE A 64 -2.44 -2.23 -7.30
C ILE A 64 -2.51 -1.08 -6.28
N GLY A 65 -1.49 -0.22 -6.25
CA GLY A 65 -1.44 0.95 -5.38
C GLY A 65 -2.61 1.90 -5.63
N ILE A 66 -2.93 2.20 -6.89
CA ILE A 66 -4.07 3.05 -7.26
C ILE A 66 -5.40 2.33 -6.97
N LEU A 67 -5.55 1.09 -7.41
CA LEU A 67 -6.81 0.34 -7.27
C LEU A 67 -7.23 0.16 -5.82
N LEU A 68 -6.31 -0.23 -4.94
CA LEU A 68 -6.62 -0.38 -3.51
C LEU A 68 -6.85 0.96 -2.82
N SER A 69 -6.22 2.03 -3.31
CA SER A 69 -6.41 3.38 -2.77
C SER A 69 -7.69 4.07 -3.27
N LEU A 70 -8.34 3.53 -4.29
CA LEU A 70 -9.50 4.15 -4.91
C LEU A 70 -10.75 4.11 -4.01
N PRO A 71 -11.17 2.99 -3.40
CA PRO A 71 -12.30 2.97 -2.47
C PRO A 71 -12.17 3.98 -1.32
N PRO A 72 -11.06 4.04 -0.54
CA PRO A 72 -10.96 5.02 0.53
C PRO A 72 -10.90 6.46 0.01
N ALA A 73 -10.34 6.71 -1.18
CA ALA A 73 -10.39 8.03 -1.82
C ALA A 73 -11.82 8.48 -2.17
N ILE A 74 -12.66 7.57 -2.68
CA ILE A 74 -14.06 7.85 -2.99
C ILE A 74 -14.86 8.15 -1.72
N ILE A 75 -14.68 7.30 -0.69
CA ILE A 75 -15.43 7.41 0.58
C ILE A 75 -15.09 8.72 1.29
N THR A 76 -13.80 9.09 1.34
CA THR A 76 -13.34 10.30 2.03
C THR A 76 -13.40 11.56 1.18
N LYS A 77 -13.65 11.43 -0.13
CA LYS A 77 -13.54 12.51 -1.13
C LYS A 77 -12.14 13.14 -1.22
N VAL A 78 -11.12 12.43 -0.72
CA VAL A 78 -9.74 12.89 -0.72
C VAL A 78 -8.93 12.05 -1.71
N PHE A 79 -8.85 12.52 -2.95
CA PHE A 79 -8.23 11.75 -4.04
C PHE A 79 -6.70 11.90 -4.08
N MET A 80 -6.21 13.13 -4.14
CA MET A 80 -4.80 13.45 -4.37
C MET A 80 -3.84 12.74 -3.39
N PRO A 81 -3.95 12.90 -2.05
CA PRO A 81 -2.97 12.31 -1.16
C PRO A 81 -3.16 10.80 -1.00
N ILE A 82 -4.41 10.29 -1.06
CA ILE A 82 -4.67 8.85 -0.89
C ILE A 82 -4.16 8.06 -2.09
N LEU A 83 -4.47 8.51 -3.31
CA LEU A 83 -3.98 7.89 -4.53
C LEU A 83 -2.49 8.11 -4.71
N GLY A 84 -1.98 9.32 -4.45
CA GLY A 84 -0.55 9.65 -4.57
C GLY A 84 0.32 8.76 -3.68
N ILE A 85 -0.01 8.64 -2.39
CA ILE A 85 0.73 7.77 -1.47
C ILE A 85 0.63 6.31 -1.90
N GLY A 86 -0.54 5.87 -2.35
CA GLY A 86 -0.76 4.50 -2.83
C GLY A 86 0.05 4.15 -4.06
N ALA A 87 0.06 5.03 -5.05
CA ALA A 87 0.82 4.91 -6.28
C ALA A 87 2.32 4.89 -5.99
N VAL A 88 2.83 5.86 -5.22
CA VAL A 88 4.26 5.96 -4.91
C VAL A 88 4.71 4.75 -4.09
N GLY A 89 4.00 4.41 -3.02
CA GLY A 89 4.32 3.23 -2.20
C GLY A 89 4.24 1.93 -2.99
N GLY A 90 3.20 1.78 -3.82
CA GLY A 90 3.04 0.65 -4.71
C GLY A 90 4.20 0.51 -5.70
N VAL A 91 4.61 1.59 -6.38
CA VAL A 91 5.76 1.61 -7.30
C VAL A 91 7.05 1.20 -6.58
N ILE A 92 7.32 1.78 -5.40
CA ILE A 92 8.52 1.45 -4.62
C ILE A 92 8.54 -0.05 -4.29
N ILE A 93 7.42 -0.60 -3.81
CA ILE A 93 7.31 -2.03 -3.50
C ILE A 93 7.41 -2.89 -4.77
N GLY A 94 6.89 -2.42 -5.89
CA GLY A 94 7.01 -3.04 -7.20
C GLY A 94 8.46 -3.10 -7.70
N LEU A 95 9.28 -2.09 -7.42
CA LEU A 95 10.71 -2.10 -7.69
C LEU A 95 11.46 -3.07 -6.77
N ILE A 96 11.07 -3.14 -5.48
CA ILE A 96 11.59 -4.14 -4.54
C ILE A 96 11.27 -5.55 -5.04
N ARG A 97 10.03 -5.81 -5.48
CA ARG A 97 9.62 -7.08 -6.11
C ARG A 97 10.56 -7.44 -7.26
N ALA A 98 10.76 -6.52 -8.20
CA ALA A 98 11.60 -6.77 -9.38
C ALA A 98 13.05 -7.15 -9.01
N LYS A 99 13.57 -6.66 -7.88
CA LYS A 99 14.92 -6.94 -7.41
C LYS A 99 15.06 -8.26 -6.65
N PHE A 100 14.04 -8.66 -5.89
CA PHE A 100 14.13 -9.79 -4.94
C PHE A 100 13.29 -11.02 -5.32
N VAL A 101 12.38 -10.88 -6.28
CA VAL A 101 11.41 -11.91 -6.70
C VAL A 101 11.46 -12.20 -8.19
N GLY A 102 11.99 -11.26 -8.98
CA GLY A 102 12.20 -11.39 -10.43
C GLY A 102 13.20 -12.45 -10.81
#